data_AF-A0A7R9J8U8-F1
#
_entry.id   AF-A0A7R9J8U8-F1
#
_cell.length_a   1.000
_cell.length_b   1.000
_cell.length_c   1.000
_cell.angle_alpha   90.00
_cell.angle_beta   90.00
_cell.angle_gamma   90.00
#
_symmetry.space_group_name_H-M   'P 1'
#
loop_
_entity.id
_entity.type
_entity.pdbx_description
1 polymer ?
#
loop_
_entity_poly.entity_id
_entity_poly.type
_entity_poly.pdbx_seq_one_letter_code
_entity_poly.pdbx_strand_id
1 'polypeptide(L)'
;QFLWSFRLPGEAQKIDRMMECFAQRYCQLNPNIFTNTDTCYVLSFAIIMLNTSLHNPSVKEKPTVEQFISMNRGINNGGDLPQELLMVSDLNSAFVSLSGSQTEAWF
;
A
#
# COMPACT_ATOMS: atom_id res chain seq x y z
N GLN A 1 5.25 19.01 -3.28
CA GLN A 1 6.14 18.56 -4.38
C GLN A 1 7.36 17.90 -3.73
N PHE A 2 7.35 16.57 -3.56
CA PHE A 2 8.36 15.89 -2.72
C PHE A 2 8.68 14.45 -3.19
N LEU A 3 8.95 14.25 -4.48
CA LEU A 3 9.38 12.95 -5.02
C LEU A 3 10.34 13.14 -6.21
N TRP A 4 11.47 13.84 -6.04
CA TRP A 4 12.36 14.15 -7.17
C TRP A 4 13.85 13.92 -7.00
N SER A 5 14.32 13.18 -5.99
CA SER A 5 15.78 13.06 -5.86
C SER A 5 16.30 11.86 -5.09
N PHE A 6 15.79 10.66 -5.37
CA PHE A 6 16.64 9.47 -5.28
C PHE A 6 16.31 8.52 -6.43
N ARG A 7 17.28 8.33 -7.33
CA ARG A 7 17.18 7.29 -8.36
C ARG A 7 17.02 5.94 -7.68
N LEU A 8 15.88 5.28 -7.87
CA LEU A 8 15.76 3.84 -7.65
C LEU A 8 15.91 3.15 -9.03
N PRO A 9 17.03 2.47 -9.31
CA PRO A 9 17.42 2.10 -10.67
C PRO A 9 16.60 0.90 -11.16
N GLY A 10 15.65 1.14 -12.07
CA GLY A 10 14.94 0.10 -12.85
C GLY A 10 13.87 -0.72 -12.10
N GLU A 11 14.09 -1.08 -10.84
CA GLU A 11 13.17 -1.92 -10.07
C GLU A 11 12.00 -1.10 -9.53
N ALA A 12 12.22 0.05 -8.91
CA ALA A 12 11.11 0.88 -8.41
C ALA A 12 10.16 1.36 -9.50
N GLN A 13 10.63 1.54 -10.74
CA GLN A 13 9.72 1.82 -11.87
C GLN A 13 8.82 0.62 -12.22
N LYS A 14 9.30 -0.60 -12.02
CA LYS A 14 8.45 -1.79 -12.15
C LYS A 14 7.47 -1.87 -10.99
N ILE A 15 7.91 -1.51 -9.78
CA ILE A 15 7.05 -1.47 -8.60
C ILE A 15 5.90 -0.50 -8.83
N ASP A 16 6.22 0.72 -9.24
CA ASP A 16 5.25 1.78 -9.52
C ASP A 16 4.19 1.34 -10.54
N ARG A 17 4.61 0.73 -11.65
CA ARG A 17 3.67 0.20 -12.67
C ARG A 17 2.80 -0.95 -12.15
N MET A 18 3.38 -1.88 -11.36
CA MET A 18 2.59 -2.95 -10.76
C MET A 18 1.57 -2.39 -9.76
N MET A 19 1.96 -1.37 -9.00
CA MET A 19 1.07 -0.67 -8.07
C MET A 19 -0.07 0.04 -8.77
N GLU A 20 0.21 0.70 -9.88
CA GLU A 20 -0.81 1.40 -10.67
C GLU A 20 -1.83 0.42 -11.26
N CYS A 21 -1.36 -0.70 -11.84
CA CYS A 21 -2.24 -1.76 -12.35
C CYS A 21 -3.04 -2.43 -11.23
N PHE A 22 -2.41 -2.66 -10.06
CA PHE A 22 -3.10 -3.21 -8.90
C PHE A 22 -4.21 -2.28 -8.41
N ALA A 23 -3.89 -1.01 -8.19
CA ALA A 23 -4.85 -0.02 -7.71
C ALA A 23 -6.05 0.11 -8.66
N GLN A 24 -5.80 0.18 -9.97
CA GLN A 24 -6.85 0.18 -10.98
C GLN A 24 -7.72 -1.07 -10.90
N ARG A 25 -7.10 -2.25 -10.84
CA ARG A 25 -7.84 -3.51 -10.80
C ARG A 25 -8.64 -3.67 -9.50
N TYR A 26 -8.06 -3.30 -8.37
CA TYR A 26 -8.69 -3.40 -7.07
C TYR A 26 -9.86 -2.42 -6.94
N CYS A 27 -9.73 -1.19 -7.43
CA CYS A 27 -10.86 -0.25 -7.55
C CYS A 27 -11.99 -0.79 -8.43
N GLN A 28 -11.67 -1.40 -9.58
CA GLN A 28 -12.69 -1.99 -10.47
C GLN A 28 -13.46 -3.13 -9.82
N LEU A 29 -12.78 -3.96 -9.04
CA LEU A 29 -13.40 -5.07 -8.31
C LEU A 29 -14.19 -4.60 -7.08
N ASN A 30 -13.85 -3.42 -6.55
CA ASN A 30 -14.41 -2.86 -5.33
C ASN A 30 -14.94 -1.41 -5.55
N PRO A 31 -15.96 -1.22 -6.40
CA PRO A 31 -16.40 0.11 -6.85
C PRO A 31 -17.00 0.98 -5.73
N ASN A 32 -17.40 0.39 -4.60
CA ASN A 32 -18.02 1.11 -3.48
C ASN A 32 -17.02 1.47 -2.36
N ILE A 33 -15.76 1.06 -2.47
CA ILE A 33 -14.77 1.21 -1.40
C ILE A 33 -13.94 2.49 -1.59
N PHE A 34 -13.54 2.78 -2.82
CA PHE A 34 -12.68 3.93 -3.13
C PHE A 34 -13.43 4.95 -3.97
N THR A 35 -13.30 6.22 -3.60
CA THR A 35 -13.91 7.32 -4.35
C THR A 35 -13.10 7.67 -5.62
N ASN A 36 -11.79 7.38 -5.62
CA ASN A 36 -10.93 7.48 -6.79
C ASN A 36 -9.82 6.42 -6.76
N THR A 37 -9.19 6.19 -7.91
CA THR A 37 -8.06 5.26 -8.05
C THR A 37 -6.81 5.75 -7.32
N ASP A 38 -6.63 7.07 -7.18
CA ASP A 38 -5.51 7.67 -6.48
C ASP A 38 -5.46 7.26 -5.00
N THR A 39 -6.62 7.20 -4.34
CA THR A 39 -6.73 6.73 -2.94
C THR A 39 -6.29 5.27 -2.82
N CYS A 40 -6.65 4.43 -3.78
CA CYS A 40 -6.24 3.04 -3.79
C CYS A 40 -4.73 2.90 -4.02
N TYR A 41 -4.16 3.71 -4.90
CA TYR A 41 -2.71 3.78 -5.11
C TYR A 41 -1.98 4.20 -3.84
N VAL A 42 -2.40 5.29 -3.19
CA VAL A 42 -1.81 5.78 -1.93
C VAL A 42 -1.92 4.73 -0.84
N LEU A 43 -3.09 4.11 -0.66
CA LEU A 43 -3.28 3.05 0.31
C LEU A 43 -2.32 1.89 0.06
N SER A 44 -2.15 1.49 -1.20
CA SER A 44 -1.32 0.35 -1.53
C SER A 44 0.16 0.62 -1.25
N PHE A 45 0.64 1.86 -1.45
CA PHE A 45 1.97 2.29 -0.98
C PHE A 45 2.10 2.28 0.54
N ALA A 46 1.07 2.73 1.25
CA ALA A 46 1.05 2.70 2.71
C ALA A 46 1.19 1.26 3.24
N ILE A 47 0.55 0.29 2.58
CA ILE A 47 0.65 -1.14 2.92
C ILE A 47 2.06 -1.70 2.68
N ILE A 48 2.73 -1.30 1.60
CA ILE A 48 4.13 -1.68 1.37
C ILE A 48 5.01 -1.15 2.51
N MET A 49 4.90 0.14 2.83
CA MET A 49 5.68 0.75 3.93
C MET A 49 5.38 0.10 5.28
N LEU A 50 4.13 -0.28 5.53
CA LEU A 50 3.74 -1.01 6.72
C LEU A 50 4.44 -2.38 6.76
N ASN A 51 4.37 -3.16 5.68
CA ASN A 51 5.01 -4.47 5.61
C ASN A 51 6.53 -4.40 5.76
N THR A 52 7.19 -3.43 5.11
CA THR A 52 8.63 -3.18 5.28
C THR A 52 8.94 -2.89 6.74
N SER A 53 8.14 -2.08 7.42
CA SER A 53 8.33 -1.77 8.85
C SER A 53 8.09 -2.98 9.76
N LEU A 54 7.11 -3.83 9.43
CA LEU A 54 6.77 -5.02 10.20
C LEU A 54 7.82 -6.14 10.08
N HIS A 55 8.46 -6.27 8.91
CA HIS A 55 9.44 -7.32 8.63
C HIS A 55 10.89 -6.87 8.81
N ASN A 56 11.18 -5.58 8.86
CA ASN A 56 12.53 -5.08 9.09
C ASN A 56 12.96 -5.31 10.55
N PRO A 57 13.96 -6.17 10.83
CA PRO A 57 14.40 -6.46 12.20
C PRO A 57 15.07 -5.26 12.89
N SER A 58 15.44 -4.22 12.13
CA SER A 58 16.00 -2.98 12.68
C SER A 58 14.93 -2.07 13.30
N VAL A 59 13.65 -2.28 12.97
CA VAL A 59 12.52 -1.53 13.52
C VAL A 59 12.16 -2.14 14.88
N LYS A 60 12.52 -1.43 15.95
CA LYS A 60 12.27 -1.89 17.33
C LYS A 60 10.80 -1.78 17.74
N GLU A 61 10.14 -0.72 17.30
CA GLU A 61 8.72 -0.48 17.56
C GLU A 61 7.94 -0.65 16.27
N LYS A 62 7.25 -1.78 16.16
CA LYS A 62 6.44 -2.10 14.99
C LYS A 62 5.14 -1.28 15.04
N PRO A 63 4.75 -0.62 13.94
CA PRO A 63 3.52 0.14 13.91
C PRO A 63 2.30 -0.75 14.19
N THR A 64 1.40 -0.29 15.05
CA THR A 64 0.14 -1.00 15.32
C THR A 64 -0.88 -0.74 14.21
N VAL A 65 -1.92 -1.57 14.16
CA VAL A 65 -3.03 -1.39 13.22
C VAL A 65 -3.71 -0.04 13.44
N GLU A 66 -3.88 0.41 14.69
CA GLU A 66 -4.47 1.70 15.02
C GLU A 66 -3.60 2.86 14.54
N GLN A 67 -2.27 2.75 14.65
CA GLN A 67 -1.35 3.75 14.11
C GLN A 67 -1.45 3.80 12.58
N PHE A 68 -1.51 2.65 11.92
CA PHE A 68 -1.72 2.59 10.47
C PHE A 68 -3.04 3.21 10.03
N ILE A 69 -4.14 2.93 10.75
CA ILE A 69 -5.45 3.55 10.50
C ILE A 69 -5.37 5.06 10.68
N SER A 70 -4.73 5.54 11.76
CA SER A 70 -4.57 6.96 12.03
C SER A 70 -3.74 7.67 10.96
N MET A 71 -2.69 7.03 10.45
CA MET A 71 -1.83 7.59 9.39
C MET A 71 -2.55 7.72 8.05
N ASN A 72 -3.57 6.89 7.81
CA ASN A 72 -4.34 6.87 6.57
C ASN A 72 -5.73 7.52 6.72
N ARG A 73 -5.97 8.31 7.78
CA ARG A 73 -7.19 9.11 7.86
C ARG A 73 -7.21 10.21 6.80
N GLY A 74 -8.39 10.46 6.23
CA GLY A 74 -8.59 11.49 5.23
C GLY A 74 -8.02 11.19 3.84
N ILE A 75 -7.41 10.02 3.60
CA ILE A 75 -6.80 9.71 2.30
C ILE A 75 -7.83 9.54 1.18
N ASN A 76 -9.09 9.27 1.52
CA ASN A 76 -10.18 9.10 0.55
C ASN A 76 -10.87 10.43 0.25
N ASN A 77 -10.18 11.34 -0.45
CA ASN A 77 -10.67 12.70 -0.76
C ASN A 77 -11.12 13.50 0.47
N GLY A 78 -10.40 13.40 1.58
CA GLY A 78 -10.73 14.05 2.85
C GLY A 78 -11.64 13.21 3.76
N GLY A 79 -12.11 12.05 3.30
CA GLY A 79 -12.81 11.05 4.09
C GLY A 79 -11.91 9.89 4.53
N ASP A 80 -12.41 9.09 5.47
CA ASP A 80 -11.74 7.90 5.98
C ASP A 80 -12.15 6.65 5.18
N LEU A 81 -11.21 5.72 4.99
CA LEU A 81 -11.52 4.40 4.46
C LEU A 81 -12.15 3.50 5.54
N PRO A 82 -12.96 2.50 5.16
CA PRO A 82 -13.50 1.53 6.11
C PRO A 82 -12.37 0.87 6.91
N GLN A 83 -12.50 0.81 8.24
CA GLN A 83 -11.45 0.22 9.09
C GLN A 83 -11.16 -1.23 8.73
N GLU A 84 -12.19 -1.99 8.32
CA GLU A 84 -12.02 -3.37 7.87
C GLU A 84 -11.01 -3.45 6.72
N LEU A 85 -11.10 -2.57 5.73
CA LEU A 85 -10.13 -2.48 4.63
C LEU A 85 -8.69 -2.23 5.09
N LEU A 86 -8.52 -1.45 6.16
CA LEU A 86 -7.22 -1.10 6.74
C LEU A 86 -6.68 -2.19 7.67
N MET A 87 -7.57 -3.05 8.19
CA MET A 87 -7.25 -4.24 8.97
C MET A 87 -6.96 -5.46 8.08
N VAL A 88 -7.41 -5.43 6.83
CA VAL A 88 -7.50 -6.58 5.96
C VAL A 88 -6.11 -7.11 5.55
N SER A 89 -5.81 -8.28 6.13
CA SER A 89 -4.80 -9.25 5.68
C SER A 89 -4.95 -9.64 4.20
N ASP A 90 -6.13 -9.44 3.60
CA ASP A 90 -6.41 -9.83 2.21
C ASP A 90 -5.78 -8.89 1.19
N LEU A 91 -5.53 -7.63 1.53
CA LEU A 91 -4.79 -6.71 0.65
C LEU A 91 -3.32 -7.09 0.63
N ASN A 92 -2.77 -7.42 1.81
CA ASN A 92 -1.43 -8.00 1.90
C ASN A 92 -1.37 -9.35 1.17
N SER A 93 -2.37 -10.21 1.33
CA SER A 93 -2.43 -11.52 0.65
C SER A 93 -2.62 -11.39 -0.86
N ALA A 94 -3.42 -10.43 -1.32
CA ALA A 94 -3.59 -10.12 -2.73
C ALA A 94 -2.29 -9.59 -3.33
N PHE A 95 -1.57 -8.74 -2.60
CA PHE A 95 -0.26 -8.25 -2.99
C PHE A 95 0.78 -9.39 -3.06
N VAL A 96 0.86 -10.22 -2.01
CA VAL A 96 1.72 -11.42 -1.95
C VAL A 96 1.41 -12.38 -3.12
N SER A 97 0.13 -12.58 -3.42
CA SER A 97 -0.34 -13.41 -4.53
C SER A 97 0.07 -12.84 -5.90
N LEU A 98 0.04 -11.52 -6.05
CA LEU A 98 0.46 -10.83 -7.28
C LEU A 98 1.99 -10.78 -7.46
N SER A 99 2.75 -10.66 -6.37
CA SER A 99 4.22 -10.64 -6.41
C SER A 99 4.85 -12.02 -6.51
N GLY A 100 4.09 -13.11 -6.26
CA GLY A 100 4.60 -14.47 -6.22
C GLY A 100 5.66 -14.67 -5.13
N SER A 101 6.57 -15.65 -5.30
CA SER A 101 7.69 -15.94 -4.38
C SER A 101 8.75 -14.84 -4.29
N GLN A 102 8.53 -13.69 -4.94
CA GLN A 102 9.45 -12.56 -4.96
C GLN A 102 9.13 -11.51 -3.91
N THR A 103 8.16 -11.72 -3.01
CA THR A 103 7.77 -10.79 -1.94
C THR A 103 8.97 -10.16 -1.22
N GLU A 104 10.01 -10.93 -0.92
CA GLU A 104 11.24 -10.41 -0.26
C GLU A 104 12.01 -9.38 -1.09
N ALA A 105 11.87 -9.36 -2.41
CA ALA A 105 12.49 -8.35 -3.30
C ALA A 105 11.74 -7.01 -3.31
N TRP A 106 10.55 -6.94 -2.70
CA TRP A 106 9.74 -5.73 -2.58
C TRP A 106 9.91 -5.04 -1.22
N PHE A 107 10.68 -5.64 -0.29
CA PHE A 107 10.84 -5.20 1.10
C PHE A 107 12.27 -4.78 1.44
#